data_AF-A0A496QY10-F1
#
_entry.id   AF-A0A496QY10-F1
#
_cell.length_a   1.000
_cell.length_b   1.000
_cell.length_c   1.000
_cell.angle_alpha   90.00
_cell.angle_beta   90.00
_cell.angle_gamma   90.00
#
_symmetry.space_group_name_H-M   'P 1'
#
loop_
_entity.id
_entity.type
_entity.pdbx_description
1 polymer ?
#
loop_
_entity_poly.entity_id
_entity_poly.type
_entity_poly.pdbx_seq_one_letter_code
_entity_poly.pdbx_strand_id
1 'polypeptide(L)'
;MLNRGSFSSQFIYGMGFSMSLFPETFKNYVYWVTDFANFSYTVTGAMVNASSRGAFNTGIRIRPIKEGRFNLVIDVLGTDLLDDGDRGLSTSISGGLAF
;
A
#
# COMPACT_ATOMS: atom_id res chain seq x y z
N MET A 1 26.15 -26.50 -25.38
CA MET A 1 25.10 -25.48 -25.50
C MET A 1 24.32 -25.48 -24.19
N LEU A 2 24.49 -24.44 -23.35
CA LEU A 2 23.78 -24.35 -22.07
C LEU A 2 22.33 -23.94 -22.35
N ASN A 3 21.37 -24.74 -21.89
CA ASN A 3 19.95 -24.44 -21.94
C ASN A 3 19.73 -23.13 -21.17
N ARG A 4 19.45 -22.03 -21.88
CA ARG A 4 19.08 -20.75 -21.26
C ARG A 4 17.71 -20.96 -20.62
N GLY A 5 17.69 -21.40 -19.37
CA GLY A 5 16.54 -21.23 -18.51
C GLY A 5 16.10 -19.77 -18.64
N SER A 6 14.84 -19.57 -19.02
CA SER A 6 14.26 -18.23 -19.16
C SER A 6 14.44 -17.52 -17.81
N PHE A 7 15.38 -16.59 -17.73
CA PHE A 7 15.42 -15.64 -16.63
C PHE A 7 14.19 -14.75 -16.82
N SER A 8 13.04 -15.16 -16.28
CA SER A 8 11.93 -14.24 -16.11
C SER A 8 12.40 -13.21 -15.07
N SER A 9 12.80 -12.03 -15.53
CA SER A 9 13.18 -10.87 -14.69
C SER A 9 11.98 -10.26 -13.96
N GLN A 10 11.00 -11.08 -13.57
CA GLN A 10 9.79 -10.67 -12.87
C GLN A 10 10.09 -10.51 -11.37
N PHE A 11 10.99 -9.58 -11.05
CA PHE A 11 11.19 -9.12 -9.68
C PHE A 11 9.91 -8.38 -9.26
N ILE A 12 9.25 -8.85 -8.20
CA ILE A 12 8.08 -8.21 -7.60
C ILE A 12 8.57 -7.30 -6.48
N TYR A 13 8.17 -6.04 -6.50
CA TYR A 13 8.53 -5.10 -5.44
C TYR A 13 7.38 -4.17 -5.10
N GLY A 14 7.37 -3.78 -3.83
CA GLY A 14 6.54 -2.73 -3.28
C GLY A 14 7.34 -1.99 -2.22
N MET A 15 7.19 -0.67 -2.16
CA MET A 15 7.77 0.18 -1.13
C MET A 15 6.69 1.12 -0.61
N GLY A 16 6.56 1.19 0.71
CA GLY A 16 5.58 2.06 1.37
C GLY A 16 6.25 3.08 2.29
N PHE A 17 5.70 4.29 2.31
CA PHE A 17 6.04 5.38 3.21
C PHE A 17 4.83 5.75 4.05
N SER A 18 5.09 6.14 5.30
CA SER A 18 4.08 6.63 6.23
C SER A 18 4.64 7.84 6.97
N MET A 19 3.93 8.95 6.90
CA MET A 19 4.34 10.22 7.50
C MET A 19 3.20 10.78 8.34
N SER A 20 3.49 11.21 9.57
CA SER A 20 2.49 11.89 10.40
C SER A 20 2.07 13.21 9.76
N LEU A 21 0.77 13.39 9.57
CA LEU A 21 0.21 14.65 9.08
C LEU A 21 0.00 15.59 10.25
N PHE A 22 0.46 16.84 10.09
CA PHE A 22 0.34 17.93 11.07
C PHE A 22 0.44 17.44 12.53
N PRO A 23 1.59 16.91 12.96
CA PRO A 23 1.77 16.27 14.27
C PRO A 23 1.25 17.10 15.45
N GLU A 24 1.39 18.42 15.38
CA GLU A 24 0.94 19.34 16.43
C GLU A 24 -0.59 19.43 16.54
N THR A 25 -1.29 19.33 15.41
CA THR A 25 -2.76 19.40 15.34
C THR A 25 -3.39 18.05 15.60
N PHE A 26 -2.94 17.01 14.89
CA PHE A 26 -3.53 15.68 14.96
C PHE A 26 -2.86 14.76 16.00
N LYS A 27 -1.90 15.27 16.79
CA LYS A 27 -1.23 14.54 17.88
C LYS A 27 -0.71 13.14 17.48
N ASN A 28 -0.25 13.01 16.24
CA ASN A 28 0.19 11.75 15.62
C ASN A 28 -0.90 10.66 15.55
N TYR A 29 -2.18 11.03 15.44
CA TYR A 29 -3.27 10.09 15.16
C TYR A 29 -3.52 9.91 13.66
N VAL A 30 -3.12 10.88 12.83
CA VAL A 30 -3.39 10.91 11.39
C VAL A 30 -2.07 10.87 10.62
N TYR A 31 -2.02 10.00 9.62
CA TYR A 31 -0.84 9.75 8.81
C TYR A 31 -1.23 9.80 7.33
N TRP A 32 -0.34 10.39 6.54
CA TRP A 32 -0.35 10.23 5.09
C TRP A 32 0.47 8.98 4.77
N VAL A 33 -0.14 8.07 4.02
CA VAL A 33 0.51 6.84 3.60
C VAL A 33 0.53 6.80 2.08
N THR A 34 1.62 6.29 1.55
CA THR A 34 1.78 6.09 0.12
C THR A 34 2.61 4.85 -0.13
N ASP A 35 2.30 4.11 -1.17
CA ASP A 35 3.12 3.01 -1.62
C ASP A 35 3.20 2.96 -3.13
N PHE A 36 4.36 2.50 -3.58
CA PHE A 36 4.70 2.27 -4.98
C PHE A 36 4.95 0.78 -5.15
N ALA A 37 4.23 0.15 -6.06
CA ALA A 37 4.41 -1.25 -6.39
C ALA A 37 4.50 -1.45 -7.90
N ASN A 38 5.14 -2.54 -8.30
CA ASN A 38 5.20 -2.93 -9.70
C ASN A 38 4.13 -3.96 -10.08
N PHE A 39 3.07 -4.05 -9.28
CA PHE A 39 1.87 -4.85 -9.47
C PHE A 39 0.65 -4.01 -9.03
N SER A 40 -0.49 -4.22 -9.67
CA SER A 40 -1.74 -3.53 -9.34
C SER A 40 -2.49 -4.24 -8.21
N TYR A 41 -3.19 -3.44 -7.39
CA TYR A 41 -4.04 -3.92 -6.30
C TYR A 41 -5.50 -4.10 -6.71
N THR A 42 -5.93 -3.48 -7.80
CA THR A 42 -7.32 -3.51 -8.29
C THR A 42 -7.56 -4.58 -9.36
N VAL A 43 -6.52 -5.02 -10.08
CA VAL A 43 -6.66 -6.03 -11.13
C VAL A 43 -6.61 -7.45 -10.52
N THR A 44 -7.77 -8.07 -10.35
CA THR A 44 -7.90 -9.46 -9.87
C THR A 44 -7.18 -10.42 -10.81
N GLY A 45 -6.12 -11.09 -10.34
CA GLY A 45 -5.36 -12.05 -11.13
C GLY A 45 -4.21 -11.47 -11.96
N ALA A 46 -3.86 -10.20 -11.77
CA ALA A 46 -2.63 -9.63 -12.33
C ALA A 46 -1.40 -10.26 -11.65
N MET A 47 -0.96 -11.41 -12.16
CA MET A 47 0.46 -11.75 -12.16
C MET A 47 1.20 -10.54 -12.75
N VAL A 48 2.39 -10.22 -12.22
CA VAL A 48 3.19 -9.04 -12.59
C VAL A 48 3.27 -8.87 -14.12
N ASN A 49 2.38 -8.04 -14.66
CA ASN A 49 2.26 -7.78 -16.09
C ASN A 49 2.95 -6.45 -16.38
N ALA A 50 3.80 -6.42 -17.42
CA ALA A 50 4.49 -5.22 -17.88
C ALA A 50 3.56 -4.03 -18.10
N SER A 51 2.32 -4.28 -18.52
CA SER A 51 1.31 -3.27 -18.81
C SER A 51 0.65 -2.65 -17.57
N SER A 52 0.74 -3.30 -16.40
CA SER A 52 0.09 -2.89 -15.14
C SER A 52 1.10 -2.68 -14.01
N ARG A 53 2.33 -2.27 -14.35
CA ARG A 53 3.39 -1.95 -13.38
C ARG A 53 3.35 -0.46 -13.07
N GLY A 54 3.69 -0.10 -11.84
CA GLY A 54 3.69 1.31 -11.41
C GLY A 54 2.42 1.70 -10.66
N ALA A 55 1.88 0.77 -9.88
CA ALA A 55 0.83 1.05 -8.93
C ALA A 55 1.30 2.13 -7.95
N PHE A 56 0.53 3.20 -7.89
CA PHE A 56 0.68 4.24 -6.90
C PHE A 56 -0.58 4.29 -6.06
N ASN A 57 -0.44 3.91 -4.79
CA ASN A 57 -1.50 3.99 -3.83
C ASN A 57 -1.17 5.09 -2.83
N THR A 58 -2.18 5.85 -2.42
CA THR A 58 -1.99 6.82 -1.35
C THR A 58 -3.29 7.15 -0.66
N GLY A 59 -3.21 7.55 0.60
CA GLY A 59 -4.36 8.05 1.33
C GLY A 59 -4.04 8.33 2.79
N ILE A 60 -5.05 8.19 3.62
CA ILE A 60 -5.02 8.57 5.03
C ILE A 60 -5.14 7.33 5.89
N ARG A 61 -4.27 7.27 6.89
CA ARG A 61 -4.28 6.29 7.98
C ARG A 61 -4.61 7.00 9.28
N ILE A 62 -5.58 6.47 10.01
CA ILE A 62 -5.97 6.95 11.35
C ILE A 62 -5.66 5.85 12.36
N ARG A 63 -4.95 6.21 13.44
CA ARG A 63 -4.55 5.28 14.50
C ARG A 63 -5.20 5.67 15.84
N PRO A 64 -6.52 5.54 16.00
CA PRO A 64 -7.24 6.08 17.16
C PRO A 64 -6.76 5.53 18.50
N ILE A 65 -6.19 4.31 18.50
CA ILE A 65 -5.58 3.69 19.67
C ILE A 65 -4.12 3.38 19.33
N LYS A 66 -3.21 4.16 19.90
CA LYS A 66 -1.75 4.08 19.65
C LYS A 66 -0.94 3.67 20.88
N GLU A 67 -1.58 3.58 22.05
CA GLU A 67 -0.93 3.31 23.34
C GLU A 67 -1.52 2.06 23.98
N GLY A 68 -0.70 1.39 24.80
CA GLY A 68 -1.06 0.13 25.43
C GLY A 68 -0.81 -1.07 24.52
N ARG A 69 -1.37 -2.21 24.91
CA ARG A 69 -1.15 -3.49 24.22
C ARG A 69 -2.01 -3.68 22.98
N PHE A 70 -3.07 -2.89 22.83
CA PHE A 70 -3.97 -2.95 21.70
C PHE A 70 -3.69 -1.78 20.75
N ASN A 71 -3.56 -2.08 19.46
CA ASN A 71 -3.46 -1.09 18.41
C ASN A 71 -4.66 -1.23 17.47
N LEU A 72 -5.21 -0.09 17.05
CA LEU A 72 -6.26 0.00 16.03
C LEU A 72 -5.83 0.96 14.93
N VAL A 73 -6.02 0.55 13.68
CA VAL A 73 -5.67 1.29 12.48
C VAL A 73 -6.88 1.26 11.54
N ILE A 74 -7.20 2.43 10.98
CA ILE A 74 -8.25 2.62 9.99
C ILE A 74 -7.58 3.27 8.78
N ASP A 75 -7.73 2.71 7.60
CA ASP A 75 -7.12 3.21 6.37
C ASP A 75 -8.19 3.53 5.33
N VAL A 76 -8.00 4.64 4.63
CA VAL A 76 -8.74 5.01 3.42
C VAL A 76 -7.73 5.40 2.36
N LEU A 77 -7.62 4.59 1.31
CA LEU A 77 -6.58 4.68 0.28
C LEU A 77 -7.22 4.75 -1.11
N GLY A 78 -6.75 5.66 -1.95
CA GLY A 78 -6.90 5.50 -3.39
C GLY A 78 -5.86 4.49 -3.88
N THR A 79 -6.28 3.53 -4.71
CA THR A 79 -5.42 2.48 -5.25
C THR A 79 -5.24 2.66 -6.75
N ASP A 80 -4.04 2.35 -7.26
CA ASP A 80 -3.68 2.42 -8.68
C ASP A 80 -3.99 3.80 -9.30
N LEU A 81 -3.73 4.89 -8.57
CA LEU A 81 -4.17 6.25 -8.92
C LEU A 81 -3.52 6.82 -10.18
N LEU A 82 -2.36 6.29 -10.58
CA LEU A 82 -1.69 6.67 -11.82
C LEU A 82 -2.07 5.78 -13.00
N ASP A 83 -2.95 4.80 -12.80
CA ASP A 83 -3.51 4.00 -13.89
C ASP A 83 -4.70 4.76 -14.52
N ASP A 84 -4.81 4.71 -15.84
CA ASP A 84 -5.83 5.42 -16.63
C ASP A 84 -7.15 4.65 -16.75
N GLY A 85 -7.22 3.41 -16.27
CA GLY A 85 -8.43 2.58 -16.31
C GLY A 85 -8.88 1.98 -14.97
N ASP A 86 -7.93 1.72 -14.07
CA ASP A 86 -8.16 0.77 -12.96
C ASP A 86 -7.99 1.39 -11.55
N ARG A 87 -8.36 2.68 -11.41
CA ARG A 87 -8.33 3.38 -10.10
C ARG A 87 -9.36 2.79 -9.14
N GLY A 88 -8.95 2.56 -7.90
CA GLY A 88 -9.82 2.03 -6.87
C GLY A 88 -9.84 2.86 -5.59
N LEU A 89 -10.77 2.51 -4.70
CA LEU A 89 -10.83 3.00 -3.34
C LEU A 89 -10.79 1.79 -2.40
N SER A 90 -9.86 1.80 -1.45
CA SER A 90 -9.72 0.79 -0.42
C SER A 90 -10.00 1.40 0.95
N THR A 91 -10.86 0.76 1.71
CA THR A 91 -11.13 1.10 3.11
C THR A 91 -10.87 -0.12 3.98
N SER A 92 -10.05 0.01 5.01
CA SER A 92 -9.72 -1.11 5.88
C SER A 92 -9.72 -0.72 7.36
N ILE A 93 -9.98 -1.72 8.21
CA ILE A 93 -9.85 -1.63 9.66
C ILE A 93 -8.98 -2.81 10.08
N SER A 94 -7.89 -2.55 10.79
CA SER A 94 -6.99 -3.58 11.31
C SER A 94 -6.64 -3.32 12.77
N GLY A 95 -6.54 -4.39 13.55
CA GLY A 95 -6.19 -4.33 14.96
C GLY A 95 -5.19 -5.41 15.33
N GLY A 96 -4.42 -5.16 16.39
CA GLY A 96 -3.40 -6.10 16.86
C GLY A 96 -3.15 -5.97 18.35
N LEU A 97 -2.76 -7.10 18.96
CA LEU A 97 -2.32 -7.17 20.35
C LEU A 97 -0.80 -7.41 20.39
N ALA A 98 -0.09 -6.60 21.17
CA ALA A 98 1.29 -6.84 21.54
C ALA A 98 1.33 -7.66 22.84
N PHE A 99 1.99 -8.82 22.79
CA PHE A 99 2.18 -9.75 23.91
C PHE A 99 3.61 -9.65 24.48
#